data_AF-A0A6P3YCM1-F1
#
_entry.id   AF-A0A6P3YCM1-F1
#
_cell.length_a   1.000
_cell.length_b   1.000
_cell.length_c   1.000
_cell.angle_alpha   90.00
_cell.angle_beta   90.00
_cell.angle_gamma   90.00
#
_symmetry.space_group_name_H-M   'P 1'
#
loop_
_entity.id
_entity.type
_entity.pdbx_description
1 polymer ?
#
loop_
_entity_poly.entity_id
_entity_poly.type
_entity_poly.pdbx_seq_one_letter_code
_entity_poly.pdbx_strand_id
1 'polypeptide(L)'
;MEVLIDCYFDRLFSEMERSCLASRYKRRELVNYFTDVINSCAEAENLDKQDVCERIVLSALRYHNITMMENGSVCLLGKFHNVLYVAAKLCYDWRLANNEIVSRLLNDIFYCEKTFERLLVGAIFGTRVTHFLSGWKCDFDDREENVRALVYFLNHATSGRLEYRCGDSSSPIKRRLIDVPMESYGQVLPLRVAVQHGAADILLVMLRYGASTESDETAPSPIEIILSRLSEFEEEPDDREEKVVYPEHLVTCLRLLLRTVSTGCVRTPEHIARRSGIFSMSLYERYPSLASRNLIPPERSGLRPAELRHLCRCRIRESLRTNWALPHGIKTLQIPESLRNYLDLLQD
;
A
#
# COMPACT_ATOMS: atom_id res chain seq x y z
N MET A 1 -8.48 -24.77 25.53
CA MET A 1 -8.23 -24.10 24.23
C MET A 1 -6.75 -23.89 23.87
N GLU A 2 -5.95 -23.12 24.64
CA GLU A 2 -4.55 -22.80 24.26
C GLU A 2 -3.69 -24.04 24.01
N VAL A 3 -3.82 -25.05 24.88
CA VAL A 3 -3.13 -26.34 24.72
C VAL A 3 -3.50 -27.06 23.42
N LEU A 4 -4.74 -26.92 22.92
CA LEU A 4 -5.16 -27.56 21.67
C LEU A 4 -4.56 -26.86 20.45
N ILE A 5 -4.54 -25.53 20.45
CA ILE A 5 -3.98 -24.72 19.37
C ILE A 5 -2.45 -24.90 19.32
N ASP A 6 -1.79 -24.86 20.47
CA ASP A 6 -0.34 -25.06 20.55
C ASP A 6 0.01 -26.52 20.18
N CYS A 7 -0.79 -27.51 20.61
CA CYS A 7 -0.62 -28.90 20.17
C CYS A 7 -0.81 -29.06 18.64
N TYR A 8 -1.75 -28.34 18.03
CA TYR A 8 -1.91 -28.33 16.58
C TYR A 8 -0.63 -27.86 15.89
N PHE A 9 -0.04 -26.75 16.32
CA PHE A 9 1.18 -26.22 15.72
C PHE A 9 2.41 -27.10 16.02
N ASP A 10 2.56 -27.56 17.26
CA ASP A 10 3.74 -28.27 17.73
C ASP A 10 3.80 -29.73 17.26
N ARG A 11 2.64 -30.38 17.06
CA ARG A 11 2.59 -31.80 16.64
C ARG A 11 2.10 -31.98 15.22
N LEU A 12 0.90 -31.50 14.91
CA LEU A 12 0.28 -31.81 13.61
C LEU A 12 0.91 -30.99 12.50
N PHE A 13 1.06 -29.69 12.71
CA PHE A 13 1.59 -28.78 11.70
C PHE A 13 3.09 -28.97 11.50
N SER A 14 3.84 -29.34 12.55
CA SER A 14 5.28 -29.63 12.50
C SER A 14 5.60 -30.86 11.64
N GLU A 15 4.73 -31.87 11.60
CA GLU A 15 4.86 -33.07 10.78
C GLU A 15 4.52 -32.87 9.29
N MET A 16 3.78 -31.80 8.94
CA MET A 16 3.41 -31.52 7.55
C MET A 16 4.62 -31.21 6.66
N GLU A 17 4.52 -31.48 5.36
CA GLU A 17 5.56 -31.08 4.41
C GLU A 17 5.80 -29.56 4.38
N ARG A 18 7.04 -29.12 4.17
CA ARG A 18 7.40 -27.69 4.09
C ARG A 18 6.59 -26.91 3.05
N SER A 19 6.15 -27.56 1.98
CA SER A 19 5.36 -26.99 0.89
C SER A 19 3.85 -27.00 1.13
N CYS A 20 3.36 -27.53 2.26
CA CYS A 20 1.93 -27.78 2.46
C CYS A 20 1.04 -26.54 2.34
N LEU A 21 1.58 -25.35 2.68
CA LEU A 21 0.89 -24.06 2.54
C LEU A 21 1.29 -23.25 1.31
N ALA A 22 2.01 -23.84 0.34
CA ALA A 22 2.40 -23.13 -0.88
C ALA A 22 1.18 -22.78 -1.75
N SER A 23 0.19 -23.68 -1.80
CA SER A 23 -1.05 -23.45 -2.55
C SER A 23 -2.06 -22.62 -1.77
N ARG A 24 -2.75 -21.71 -2.46
CA ARG A 24 -3.84 -20.91 -1.90
C ARG A 24 -4.95 -21.77 -1.30
N TYR A 25 -5.31 -22.87 -1.97
CA TYR A 25 -6.36 -23.77 -1.52
C TYR A 25 -6.05 -24.36 -0.13
N LYS A 26 -4.80 -24.81 0.10
CA LYS A 26 -4.39 -25.34 1.40
C LYS A 26 -4.39 -24.29 2.51
N ARG A 27 -3.99 -23.05 2.20
CA ARG A 27 -4.10 -21.94 3.16
C ARG A 27 -5.56 -21.62 3.48
N ARG A 28 -6.46 -21.65 2.49
CA ARG A 28 -7.90 -21.46 2.69
C ARG A 28 -8.52 -22.59 3.51
N GLU A 29 -8.14 -23.85 3.28
CA GLU A 29 -8.55 -24.97 4.14
C GLU A 29 -8.15 -24.73 5.59
N LEU A 30 -6.93 -24.24 5.84
CA LEU A 30 -6.47 -23.94 7.18
C LEU A 30 -7.20 -22.75 7.83
N VAL A 31 -7.49 -21.70 7.06
CA VAL A 31 -8.34 -20.57 7.52
C VAL A 31 -9.75 -21.05 7.87
N ASN A 32 -10.35 -21.90 7.04
CA ASN A 32 -11.67 -22.47 7.30
C ASN A 32 -11.66 -23.34 8.56
N TYR A 33 -10.65 -24.21 8.70
CA TYR A 33 -10.47 -25.02 9.91
C TYR A 33 -10.40 -24.15 11.17
N PHE A 34 -9.57 -23.10 11.17
CA PHE A 34 -9.50 -22.21 12.33
C PHE A 34 -10.77 -21.38 12.53
N THR A 35 -11.50 -21.05 11.48
CA THR A 35 -12.82 -20.40 11.56
C THR A 35 -13.84 -21.30 12.27
N ASP A 36 -13.85 -22.60 11.95
CA ASP A 36 -14.71 -23.58 12.62
C ASP A 36 -14.30 -23.77 14.09
N VAL A 37 -13.00 -23.79 14.38
CA VAL A 37 -12.47 -23.82 15.75
C VAL A 37 -12.92 -22.58 16.53
N ILE A 38 -12.82 -21.37 15.96
CA ILE A 38 -13.25 -20.13 16.61
C ILE A 38 -14.73 -20.21 16.98
N ASN A 39 -15.60 -20.60 16.04
CA ASN A 39 -17.03 -20.72 16.31
C ASN A 39 -17.33 -21.77 17.38
N SER A 40 -16.78 -22.98 17.23
CA SER A 40 -17.06 -24.10 18.13
C SER A 40 -16.57 -23.83 19.56
N CYS A 41 -15.37 -23.27 19.70
CA CYS A 41 -14.79 -22.96 20.99
C CYS A 41 -15.49 -21.79 21.69
N ALA A 42 -15.85 -20.74 20.94
CA ALA A 42 -16.59 -19.61 21.49
C ALA A 42 -17.96 -20.05 22.03
N GLU A 43 -18.65 -20.95 21.32
CA GLU A 43 -19.94 -21.50 21.76
C GLU A 43 -19.80 -22.45 22.96
N ALA A 44 -18.84 -23.37 22.92
CA ALA A 44 -18.66 -24.38 23.97
C ALA A 44 -18.15 -23.80 25.30
N GLU A 45 -17.24 -22.82 25.25
CA GLU A 45 -16.64 -22.20 26.43
C GLU A 45 -17.29 -20.84 26.78
N ASN A 46 -18.31 -20.40 26.03
CA ASN A 46 -18.99 -19.10 26.17
C ASN A 46 -18.00 -17.92 26.19
N LEU A 47 -17.12 -17.88 25.19
CA LEU A 47 -16.06 -16.86 25.03
C LEU A 47 -16.36 -15.90 23.89
N ASP A 48 -15.73 -14.72 23.90
CA ASP A 48 -15.74 -13.83 22.74
C ASP A 48 -14.96 -14.47 21.57
N LYS A 49 -15.53 -14.41 20.37
CA LYS A 49 -14.89 -14.89 19.14
C LYS A 49 -13.60 -14.11 18.83
N GLN A 50 -13.54 -12.83 19.22
CA GLN A 50 -12.30 -12.03 19.11
C GLN A 50 -11.18 -12.67 19.94
N ASP A 51 -11.43 -12.96 21.22
CA ASP A 51 -10.43 -13.57 22.12
C ASP A 51 -9.89 -14.90 21.57
N VAL A 52 -10.78 -15.74 21.02
CA VAL A 52 -10.36 -17.02 20.43
C VAL A 52 -9.52 -16.80 19.16
N CYS A 53 -9.90 -15.85 18.31
CA CYS A 53 -9.14 -15.46 17.13
C CYS A 53 -7.74 -14.95 17.52
N GLU A 54 -7.66 -14.07 18.53
CA GLU A 54 -6.39 -13.53 19.06
C GLU A 54 -5.45 -14.64 19.51
N ARG A 55 -5.95 -15.63 20.24
CA ARG A 55 -5.17 -16.79 20.70
C ARG A 55 -4.61 -17.60 19.53
N ILE A 56 -5.41 -17.88 18.51
CA ILE A 56 -4.98 -18.62 17.32
C ILE A 56 -3.90 -17.85 16.55
N VAL A 57 -4.12 -16.55 16.31
CA VAL A 57 -3.14 -15.69 15.63
C VAL A 57 -1.84 -15.62 16.42
N LEU A 58 -1.92 -15.44 17.74
CA LEU A 58 -0.74 -15.43 18.60
C LEU A 58 0.02 -16.76 18.58
N SER A 59 -0.67 -17.91 18.58
CA SER A 59 -0.03 -19.22 18.44
C SER A 59 0.69 -19.36 17.09
N ALA A 60 0.08 -18.91 15.98
CA ALA A 60 0.73 -18.89 14.68
C ALA A 60 2.01 -18.02 14.66
N LEU A 61 1.96 -16.84 15.27
CA LEU A 61 3.12 -15.95 15.41
C LEU A 61 4.21 -16.55 16.33
N ARG A 62 3.81 -17.22 17.43
CA ARG A 62 4.75 -17.92 18.31
C ARG A 62 5.45 -19.06 17.56
N TYR A 63 4.71 -19.89 16.85
CA TYR A 63 5.26 -20.98 16.05
C TYR A 63 6.28 -20.48 15.03
N HIS A 64 5.93 -19.42 14.29
CA HIS A 64 6.86 -18.79 13.35
C HIS A 64 8.14 -18.30 14.05
N ASN A 65 7.99 -17.59 15.18
CA ASN A 65 9.13 -17.00 15.89
C ASN A 65 10.06 -18.08 16.47
N ILE A 66 9.53 -19.12 17.11
CA ILE A 66 10.32 -20.23 17.66
C ILE A 66 11.13 -20.91 16.55
N THR A 67 10.49 -21.27 15.45
CA THR A 67 11.16 -21.96 14.33
C THR A 67 12.20 -21.07 13.64
N MET A 68 11.97 -19.76 13.59
CA MET A 68 12.95 -18.79 13.11
C MET A 68 14.14 -18.64 14.06
N MET A 69 13.90 -18.57 15.37
CA MET A 69 14.95 -18.46 16.40
C MET A 69 15.85 -19.70 16.43
N GLU A 70 15.25 -20.89 16.37
CA GLU A 70 15.97 -22.17 16.29
C GLU A 70 16.81 -22.28 15.01
N ASN A 71 16.39 -21.61 13.93
CA ASN A 71 17.13 -21.52 12.67
C ASN A 71 18.03 -20.28 12.59
N GLY A 72 18.61 -19.85 13.72
CA GLY A 72 19.60 -18.77 13.75
C GLY A 72 19.02 -17.38 13.41
N SER A 73 17.76 -17.13 13.78
CA SER A 73 17.01 -15.90 13.48
C SER A 73 16.73 -15.67 11.99
N VAL A 74 16.74 -16.74 11.19
CA VAL A 74 16.43 -16.73 9.76
C VAL A 74 15.17 -17.54 9.49
N CYS A 75 14.24 -16.97 8.73
CA CYS A 75 13.00 -17.65 8.39
C CYS A 75 13.23 -18.86 7.47
N LEU A 76 12.64 -20.01 7.82
CA LEU A 76 12.69 -21.24 7.03
C LEU A 76 11.79 -21.24 5.79
N LEU A 77 11.06 -20.16 5.49
CA LEU A 77 10.10 -20.06 4.38
C LEU A 77 9.08 -21.22 4.38
N GLY A 78 8.38 -21.44 3.26
CA GLY A 78 7.39 -22.52 3.15
C GLY A 78 6.29 -22.39 4.21
N LYS A 79 5.87 -23.50 4.83
CA LYS A 79 4.83 -23.52 5.87
C LYS A 79 5.13 -22.60 7.07
N PHE A 80 6.40 -22.49 7.46
CA PHE A 80 6.85 -21.69 8.61
C PHE A 80 6.60 -20.19 8.39
N HIS A 81 6.69 -19.75 7.13
CA HIS A 81 6.41 -18.36 6.75
C HIS A 81 4.95 -18.16 6.31
N ASN A 82 4.42 -19.10 5.52
CA ASN A 82 3.08 -18.99 4.94
C ASN A 82 1.97 -19.03 6.00
N VAL A 83 2.25 -19.53 7.21
CA VAL A 83 1.34 -19.42 8.36
C VAL A 83 1.06 -17.96 8.73
N LEU A 84 1.98 -17.02 8.48
CA LEU A 84 1.75 -15.59 8.69
C LEU A 84 0.63 -15.07 7.78
N TYR A 85 0.48 -15.59 6.57
CA TYR A 85 -0.60 -15.20 5.66
C TYR A 85 -1.94 -15.84 6.02
N VAL A 86 -1.93 -17.01 6.65
CA VAL A 86 -3.13 -17.59 7.29
C VAL A 86 -3.55 -16.71 8.46
N ALA A 87 -2.61 -16.29 9.31
CA ALA A 87 -2.87 -15.35 10.40
C ALA A 87 -3.38 -13.99 9.87
N ALA A 88 -2.81 -13.46 8.78
CA ALA A 88 -3.27 -12.23 8.14
C ALA A 88 -4.72 -12.34 7.65
N LYS A 89 -5.05 -13.46 6.99
CA LYS A 89 -6.42 -13.70 6.53
C LYS A 89 -7.40 -13.83 7.70
N LEU A 90 -7.03 -14.53 8.77
CA LEU A 90 -7.84 -14.62 10.00
C LEU A 90 -8.06 -13.25 10.64
N CYS A 91 -6.99 -12.46 10.82
CA CYS A 91 -7.09 -11.08 11.33
C CYS A 91 -8.10 -10.26 10.52
N TYR A 92 -8.04 -10.33 9.19
CA TYR A 92 -8.95 -9.60 8.31
C TYR A 92 -10.40 -10.12 8.39
N ASP A 93 -10.60 -11.43 8.26
CA ASP A 93 -11.94 -12.05 8.22
C ASP A 93 -12.71 -11.83 9.50
N TRP A 94 -11.99 -11.92 10.63
CA TRP A 94 -12.56 -11.70 11.96
C TRP A 94 -12.48 -10.24 12.42
N ARG A 95 -11.95 -9.33 11.58
CA ARG A 95 -11.83 -7.89 11.90
C ARG A 95 -11.15 -7.64 13.25
N LEU A 96 -10.04 -8.34 13.49
CA LEU A 96 -9.34 -8.33 14.77
C LEU A 96 -9.00 -6.91 15.23
N ALA A 97 -9.58 -6.46 16.34
CA ALA A 97 -9.41 -5.07 16.80
C ALA A 97 -8.05 -4.83 17.46
N ASN A 98 -7.41 -5.87 18.00
CA ASN A 98 -6.17 -5.77 18.75
C ASN A 98 -5.00 -5.33 17.86
N ASN A 99 -4.66 -4.05 17.97
CA ASN A 99 -3.63 -3.43 17.16
C ASN A 99 -2.23 -3.96 17.45
N GLU A 100 -1.94 -4.42 18.66
CA GLU A 100 -0.64 -4.95 19.03
C GLU A 100 -0.35 -6.26 18.28
N ILE A 101 -1.36 -7.15 18.21
CA ILE A 101 -1.26 -8.43 17.50
C ILE A 101 -1.10 -8.20 16.00
N VAL A 102 -1.94 -7.35 15.40
CA VAL A 102 -1.86 -7.07 13.96
C VAL A 102 -0.55 -6.35 13.61
N SER A 103 -0.07 -5.45 14.47
CA SER A 103 1.23 -4.79 14.30
C SER A 103 2.40 -5.78 14.36
N ARG A 104 2.36 -6.72 15.32
CA ARG A 104 3.36 -7.78 15.42
C ARG A 104 3.38 -8.65 14.16
N LEU A 105 2.21 -9.05 13.66
CA LEU A 105 2.09 -9.79 12.41
C LEU A 105 2.73 -9.04 11.23
N LEU A 106 2.44 -7.75 11.07
CA LEU A 106 3.03 -6.93 10.00
C LEU A 106 4.56 -6.81 10.13
N ASN A 107 5.06 -6.68 11.36
CA ASN A 107 6.49 -6.66 11.64
C ASN A 107 7.17 -8.00 11.30
N ASP A 108 6.54 -9.13 11.64
CA ASP A 108 7.07 -10.47 11.33
C ASP A 108 7.08 -10.70 9.80
N ILE A 109 6.02 -10.32 9.09
CA ILE A 109 5.97 -10.37 7.61
C ILE A 109 7.11 -9.54 7.01
N PHE A 110 7.26 -8.27 7.42
CA PHE A 110 8.31 -7.40 6.90
C PHE A 110 9.70 -7.88 7.28
N TYR A 111 9.90 -8.42 8.49
CA TYR A 111 11.18 -8.93 8.93
C TYR A 111 11.70 -10.00 7.95
N CYS A 112 10.83 -10.91 7.52
CA CYS A 112 11.16 -11.99 6.61
C CYS A 112 11.25 -11.56 5.14
N GLU A 113 10.28 -10.77 4.65
CA GLU A 113 10.15 -10.47 3.22
C GLU A 113 10.81 -9.16 2.79
N LYS A 114 11.05 -8.24 3.73
CA LYS A 114 11.45 -6.84 3.47
C LYS A 114 10.49 -6.07 2.55
N THR A 115 9.27 -6.57 2.35
CA THR A 115 8.23 -5.94 1.54
C THR A 115 6.83 -6.28 2.07
N PHE A 116 5.81 -5.58 1.56
CA PHE A 116 4.39 -5.88 1.74
C PHE A 116 3.69 -6.18 0.43
N GLU A 117 4.45 -6.54 -0.61
CA GLU A 117 3.96 -6.77 -1.97
C GLU A 117 2.71 -7.68 -2.01
N ARG A 118 2.69 -8.76 -1.24
CA ARG A 118 1.57 -9.72 -1.23
C ARG A 118 0.25 -9.13 -0.71
N LEU A 119 0.29 -8.05 0.08
CA LEU A 119 -0.89 -7.29 0.51
C LEU A 119 -1.32 -6.22 -0.51
N LEU A 120 -0.42 -5.80 -1.40
CA LEU A 120 -0.61 -4.68 -2.33
C LEU A 120 -1.01 -5.14 -3.75
N VAL A 121 -0.36 -6.18 -4.27
CA VAL A 121 -0.49 -6.61 -5.68
C VAL A 121 -1.94 -6.96 -6.02
N GLY A 122 -2.65 -7.67 -5.14
CA GLY A 122 -4.05 -8.02 -5.38
C GLY A 122 -4.99 -6.82 -5.40
N ALA A 123 -4.67 -5.73 -4.69
CA ALA A 123 -5.43 -4.49 -4.74
C ALA A 123 -5.14 -3.71 -6.05
N ILE A 124 -3.85 -3.61 -6.42
CA ILE A 124 -3.41 -2.87 -7.62
C ILE A 124 -3.87 -3.57 -8.90
N PHE A 125 -3.58 -4.86 -9.06
CA PHE A 125 -3.74 -5.61 -10.31
C PHE A 125 -4.92 -6.59 -10.31
N GLY A 126 -5.58 -6.79 -9.17
CA GLY A 126 -6.58 -7.86 -9.01
C GLY A 126 -5.96 -9.25 -8.85
N THR A 127 -6.82 -10.27 -8.71
CA THR A 127 -6.40 -11.64 -8.32
C THR A 127 -5.84 -12.48 -9.46
N ARG A 128 -6.01 -12.07 -10.72
CA ARG A 128 -5.57 -12.85 -11.91
C ARG A 128 -4.07 -12.75 -12.15
N VAL A 129 -3.48 -11.60 -11.87
CA VAL A 129 -2.08 -11.28 -12.24
C VAL A 129 -1.09 -11.65 -11.14
N THR A 130 -1.55 -11.81 -9.89
CA THR A 130 -0.65 -11.99 -8.74
C THR A 130 0.25 -13.22 -8.85
N HIS A 131 -0.30 -14.33 -9.34
CA HIS A 131 0.44 -15.59 -9.48
C HIS A 131 1.55 -15.52 -10.54
N PHE A 132 1.31 -14.79 -11.64
CA PHE A 132 2.27 -14.70 -12.74
C PHE A 132 3.49 -13.86 -12.38
N LEU A 133 3.29 -12.77 -11.62
CA LEU A 133 4.36 -11.83 -11.29
C LEU A 133 5.13 -12.20 -10.02
N SER A 134 4.44 -12.68 -8.99
CA SER A 134 5.03 -12.90 -7.65
C SER A 134 5.18 -14.38 -7.29
N GLY A 135 4.74 -15.31 -8.15
CA GLY A 135 4.62 -16.73 -7.82
C GLY A 135 3.62 -17.04 -6.69
N TRP A 136 2.90 -16.03 -6.20
CA TRP A 136 1.96 -16.14 -5.09
C TRP A 136 0.53 -15.88 -5.55
N LYS A 137 -0.35 -16.85 -5.29
CA LYS A 137 -1.80 -16.62 -5.38
C LYS A 137 -2.25 -15.87 -4.14
N CYS A 138 -2.81 -14.68 -4.35
CA CYS A 138 -3.41 -13.86 -3.30
C CYS A 138 -4.40 -14.66 -2.44
N ASP A 139 -4.43 -14.39 -1.13
CA ASP A 139 -5.30 -15.10 -0.18
C ASP A 139 -6.76 -14.61 -0.21
N PHE A 140 -6.99 -13.38 -0.67
CA PHE A 140 -8.32 -12.77 -0.83
C PHE A 140 -8.98 -13.22 -2.15
N ASP A 141 -10.31 -13.34 -2.13
CA ASP A 141 -11.15 -13.91 -3.19
C ASP A 141 -11.22 -13.04 -4.43
N ASP A 142 -11.33 -11.73 -4.26
CA ASP A 142 -11.46 -10.78 -5.36
C ASP A 142 -10.71 -9.46 -5.08
N ARG A 143 -10.74 -8.57 -6.07
CA ARG A 143 -10.06 -7.28 -5.98
C ARG A 143 -10.67 -6.39 -4.88
N GLU A 144 -11.98 -6.43 -4.68
CA GLU A 144 -12.64 -5.59 -3.67
C GLU A 144 -12.27 -6.02 -2.25
N GLU A 145 -12.20 -7.32 -2.01
CA GLU A 145 -11.70 -7.88 -0.76
C GLU A 145 -10.23 -7.51 -0.53
N ASN A 146 -9.39 -7.55 -1.58
CA ASN A 146 -8.01 -7.06 -1.50
C ASN A 146 -7.94 -5.59 -1.08
N VAL A 147 -8.78 -4.71 -1.66
CA VAL A 147 -8.83 -3.30 -1.27
C VAL A 147 -9.23 -3.15 0.20
N ARG A 148 -10.28 -3.86 0.63
CA ARG A 148 -10.75 -3.83 2.02
C ARG A 148 -9.70 -4.37 3.00
N ALA A 149 -8.96 -5.40 2.61
CA ALA A 149 -7.88 -5.95 3.41
C ALA A 149 -6.69 -4.99 3.51
N LEU A 150 -6.29 -4.36 2.39
CA LEU A 150 -5.26 -3.33 2.39
C LEU A 150 -5.65 -2.17 3.32
N VAL A 151 -6.88 -1.67 3.23
CA VAL A 151 -7.40 -0.62 4.13
C VAL A 151 -7.37 -1.07 5.60
N TYR A 152 -7.75 -2.32 5.88
CA TYR A 152 -7.68 -2.89 7.23
C TYR A 152 -6.24 -2.86 7.78
N PHE A 153 -5.25 -3.37 7.04
CA PHE A 153 -3.85 -3.35 7.50
C PHE A 153 -3.27 -1.94 7.56
N LEU A 154 -3.68 -1.03 6.67
CA LEU A 154 -3.28 0.37 6.73
C LEU A 154 -3.81 1.08 7.98
N ASN A 155 -5.04 0.75 8.42
CA ASN A 155 -5.59 1.27 9.69
C ASN A 155 -4.73 0.85 10.88
N HIS A 156 -4.39 -0.43 10.97
CA HIS A 156 -3.55 -0.93 12.05
C HIS A 156 -2.14 -0.37 11.98
N ALA A 157 -1.52 -0.35 10.80
CA ALA A 157 -0.18 0.23 10.64
C ALA A 157 -0.12 1.71 11.00
N THR A 158 -1.16 2.48 10.68
CA THR A 158 -1.25 3.90 11.03
C THR A 158 -1.46 4.09 12.53
N SER A 159 -2.37 3.30 13.12
CA SER A 159 -2.67 3.34 14.56
C SER A 159 -1.47 2.93 15.41
N GLY A 160 -0.73 1.91 14.97
CA GLY A 160 0.52 1.45 15.58
C GLY A 160 1.75 2.29 15.23
N ARG A 161 1.62 3.30 14.37
CA ARG A 161 2.71 4.17 13.89
C ARG A 161 3.90 3.37 13.33
N LEU A 162 3.60 2.34 12.53
CA LEU A 162 4.60 1.38 12.07
C LEU A 162 5.49 1.97 10.97
N GLU A 163 6.80 1.95 11.24
CA GLU A 163 7.86 2.34 10.30
C GLU A 163 8.82 1.18 10.06
N TYR A 164 9.22 1.05 8.80
CA TYR A 164 10.05 -0.03 8.31
C TYR A 164 11.33 0.54 7.72
N ARG A 165 12.47 -0.10 8.02
CA ARG A 165 13.77 0.31 7.47
C ARG A 165 13.95 -0.33 6.10
N CYS A 166 14.01 0.50 5.07
CA CYS A 166 14.18 0.12 3.67
C CYS A 166 15.50 0.67 3.11
N GLY A 167 16.01 0.05 2.05
CA GLY A 167 17.26 0.44 1.39
C GLY A 167 18.50 -0.21 2.01
N ASP A 168 19.67 0.25 1.57
CA ASP A 168 20.94 -0.32 1.98
C ASP A 168 21.23 -0.12 3.47
N SER A 169 21.91 -1.09 4.07
CA SER A 169 22.32 -1.07 5.48
C SER A 169 23.14 0.18 5.87
N SER A 170 23.79 0.82 4.90
CA SER A 170 24.58 2.04 5.09
C SER A 170 23.73 3.32 5.23
N SER A 171 22.52 3.35 4.67
CA SER A 171 21.64 4.53 4.69
C SER A 171 20.16 4.14 4.74
N PRO A 172 19.70 3.50 5.84
CA PRO A 172 18.34 3.00 5.93
C PRO A 172 17.33 4.15 5.96
N ILE A 173 16.40 4.14 5.02
CA ILE A 173 15.28 5.07 4.95
C ILE A 173 14.10 4.45 5.70
N LYS A 174 13.54 5.19 6.65
CA LYS A 174 12.31 4.78 7.33
C LYS A 174 11.10 5.07 6.46
N ARG A 175 10.28 4.06 6.21
CA ARG A 175 9.07 4.17 5.40
C ARG A 175 7.87 3.60 6.13
N ARG A 176 6.69 4.17 5.87
CA ARG A 176 5.41 3.60 6.33
C ARG A 176 5.06 2.39 5.49
N LEU A 177 4.14 1.55 5.97
CA LEU A 177 3.65 0.37 5.23
C LEU A 177 3.35 0.68 3.75
N ILE A 178 2.61 1.76 3.50
CA ILE A 178 2.17 2.16 2.15
C ILE A 178 3.30 2.64 1.23
N ASP A 179 4.45 2.99 1.81
CA ASP A 179 5.64 3.47 1.13
C ASP A 179 6.75 2.40 1.08
N VAL A 180 6.52 1.18 1.57
CA VAL A 180 7.51 0.10 1.47
C VAL A 180 7.64 -0.36 0.01
N PRO A 181 8.86 -0.40 -0.56
CA PRO A 181 9.09 -0.83 -1.94
C PRO A 181 8.59 -2.24 -2.25
N MET A 182 8.19 -2.46 -3.50
CA MET A 182 7.78 -3.77 -4.02
C MET A 182 8.99 -4.45 -4.69
N GLU A 183 9.53 -5.49 -4.05
CA GLU A 183 10.78 -6.16 -4.44
C GLU A 183 10.71 -6.74 -5.86
N SER A 184 9.62 -7.40 -6.23
CA SER A 184 9.48 -8.03 -7.56
C SER A 184 9.25 -7.02 -8.69
N TYR A 185 9.09 -5.74 -8.36
CA TYR A 185 8.80 -4.65 -9.29
C TYR A 185 9.96 -3.65 -9.36
N GLY A 186 11.20 -4.14 -9.14
CA GLY A 186 12.40 -3.31 -9.21
C GLY A 186 12.54 -2.35 -8.03
N GLN A 187 12.06 -2.75 -6.85
CA GLN A 187 12.09 -1.93 -5.62
C GLN A 187 11.43 -0.56 -5.78
N VAL A 188 10.34 -0.52 -6.56
CA VAL A 188 9.54 0.68 -6.81
C VAL A 188 8.48 0.87 -5.73
N LEU A 189 8.19 2.13 -5.38
CA LEU A 189 7.13 2.45 -4.42
C LEU A 189 5.74 2.03 -4.95
N PRO A 190 4.85 1.48 -4.09
CA PRO A 190 3.53 1.01 -4.50
C PRO A 190 2.69 2.07 -5.22
N LEU A 191 2.80 3.33 -4.79
CA LEU A 191 2.12 4.47 -5.42
C LEU A 191 2.50 4.63 -6.90
N ARG A 192 3.78 4.48 -7.24
CA ARG A 192 4.25 4.59 -8.63
C ARG A 192 3.71 3.44 -9.48
N VAL A 193 3.70 2.23 -8.92
CA VAL A 193 3.13 1.05 -9.60
C VAL A 193 1.63 1.25 -9.87
N ALA A 194 0.87 1.79 -8.91
CA ALA A 194 -0.55 2.11 -9.10
C ALA A 194 -0.76 3.17 -10.21
N VAL A 195 0.10 4.19 -10.29
CA VAL A 195 0.06 5.20 -11.35
C VAL A 195 0.40 4.60 -12.72
N GLN A 196 1.46 3.78 -12.81
CA GLN A 196 1.82 3.07 -14.03
C GLN A 196 0.73 2.09 -14.49
N HIS A 197 -0.05 1.52 -13.57
CA HIS A 197 -1.19 0.68 -13.93
C HIS A 197 -2.47 1.48 -14.22
N GLY A 198 -2.53 2.77 -13.87
CA GLY A 198 -3.74 3.56 -14.02
C GLY A 198 -4.84 3.23 -13.00
N ALA A 199 -4.48 2.66 -11.85
CA ALA A 199 -5.40 2.22 -10.80
C ALA A 199 -5.85 3.40 -9.91
N ALA A 200 -6.73 4.26 -10.43
CA ALA A 200 -7.14 5.52 -9.79
C ALA A 200 -7.79 5.33 -8.41
N ASP A 201 -8.55 4.26 -8.21
CA ASP A 201 -9.21 3.92 -6.95
C ASP A 201 -8.20 3.55 -5.84
N ILE A 202 -7.22 2.71 -6.16
CA ILE A 202 -6.13 2.36 -5.23
C ILE A 202 -5.21 3.55 -5.00
N LEU A 203 -4.93 4.32 -6.05
CA LEU A 203 -4.19 5.57 -5.93
C LEU A 203 -4.86 6.51 -4.92
N LEU A 204 -6.18 6.68 -5.00
CA LEU A 204 -6.93 7.48 -4.02
C LEU A 204 -6.78 6.92 -2.60
N VAL A 205 -6.88 5.60 -2.40
CA VAL A 205 -6.64 4.97 -1.09
C VAL A 205 -5.23 5.30 -0.59
N MET A 206 -4.19 5.05 -1.39
CA MET A 206 -2.80 5.31 -1.03
C MET A 206 -2.56 6.77 -0.64
N LEU A 207 -3.05 7.72 -1.45
CA LEU A 207 -2.94 9.15 -1.17
C LEU A 207 -3.71 9.55 0.10
N ARG A 208 -4.88 8.98 0.37
CA ARG A 208 -5.64 9.24 1.60
C ARG A 208 -4.90 8.79 2.85
N TYR A 209 -4.13 7.70 2.79
CA TYR A 209 -3.22 7.27 3.87
C TYR A 209 -1.86 8.01 3.88
N GLY A 210 -1.68 8.98 2.99
CA GLY A 210 -0.49 9.83 2.98
C GLY A 210 0.74 9.17 2.36
N ALA A 211 0.55 8.29 1.36
CA ALA A 211 1.64 7.80 0.53
C ALA A 211 2.47 8.95 -0.05
N SER A 212 3.79 8.77 -0.12
CA SER A 212 4.72 9.80 -0.56
C SER A 212 4.60 10.04 -2.07
N THR A 213 4.39 11.30 -2.47
CA THR A 213 4.43 11.73 -3.87
C THR A 213 5.79 12.27 -4.29
N GLU A 214 6.78 12.22 -3.40
CA GLU A 214 8.11 12.72 -3.68
C GLU A 214 8.94 11.70 -4.46
N SER A 215 9.83 12.20 -5.31
CA SER A 215 10.84 11.39 -5.97
C SER A 215 11.97 11.03 -5.00
N ASP A 216 12.22 9.73 -4.82
CA ASP A 216 13.54 9.24 -4.42
C ASP A 216 14.62 9.76 -5.39
N GLU A 217 15.87 9.93 -4.94
CA GLU A 217 16.94 10.72 -5.59
C GLU A 217 17.14 10.50 -7.10
N THR A 218 16.79 9.32 -7.64
CA THR A 218 16.99 8.97 -9.05
C THR A 218 15.72 8.61 -9.82
N ALA A 219 14.58 8.45 -9.15
CA ALA A 219 13.37 7.92 -9.75
C ALA A 219 12.34 9.04 -10.03
N PRO A 220 11.64 9.00 -11.19
CA PRO A 220 10.68 10.03 -11.53
C PRO A 220 9.56 10.12 -10.48
N SER A 221 9.06 11.33 -10.25
CA SER A 221 7.90 11.54 -9.39
C SER A 221 6.66 10.87 -9.99
N PRO A 222 5.64 10.47 -9.18
CA PRO A 222 4.40 9.92 -9.72
C PRO A 222 3.71 10.84 -10.75
N ILE A 223 3.84 12.16 -10.57
CA ILE A 223 3.33 13.16 -11.53
C ILE A 223 4.12 13.11 -12.84
N GLU A 224 5.45 13.02 -12.79
CA GLU A 224 6.28 12.85 -14.00
C GLU A 224 5.93 11.57 -14.76
N ILE A 225 5.70 10.47 -14.05
CA ILE A 225 5.33 9.17 -14.66
C ILE A 225 4.01 9.31 -15.43
N ILE A 226 2.96 9.87 -14.81
CA ILE A 226 1.66 9.98 -15.48
C ILE A 226 1.69 10.98 -16.63
N LEU A 227 2.43 12.10 -16.49
CA LEU A 227 2.54 13.11 -17.55
C LEU A 227 3.31 12.58 -18.75
N SER A 228 4.42 11.85 -18.52
CA SER A 228 5.18 11.21 -19.60
C SER A 228 4.33 10.21 -20.38
N ARG A 229 3.50 9.44 -19.68
CA ARG A 229 2.57 8.52 -20.33
C ARG A 229 1.45 9.23 -21.09
N LEU A 230 0.94 10.35 -20.58
CA LEU A 230 -0.07 11.14 -21.27
C LEU A 230 0.51 11.83 -22.52
N SER A 231 1.78 12.22 -22.51
CA SER A 231 2.44 12.81 -23.70
C SER A 231 2.66 11.80 -24.82
N GLU A 232 2.77 10.50 -24.54
CA GLU A 232 2.87 9.46 -25.59
C GLU A 232 1.65 9.47 -26.53
N PHE A 233 0.46 9.84 -26.03
CA PHE A 233 -0.75 9.99 -26.85
C PHE A 233 -0.77 11.27 -27.71
N GLU A 234 0.18 12.18 -27.50
CA GLU A 234 0.35 13.37 -28.34
C GLU A 234 1.31 13.11 -29.52
N GLU A 235 2.14 12.06 -29.43
CA GLU A 235 3.15 11.72 -30.43
C GLU A 235 2.60 10.83 -31.57
N GLU A 236 1.36 10.33 -31.46
CA GLU A 236 0.71 9.56 -32.54
C GLU A 236 0.30 10.51 -33.69
N PRO A 237 0.97 10.44 -34.86
CA PRO A 237 0.70 11.32 -35.98
C PRO A 237 -0.43 10.71 -36.79
N ASP A 238 -1.67 11.07 -36.48
CA ASP A 238 -2.72 10.95 -37.48
C ASP A 238 -2.87 12.32 -38.16
N ASP A 239 -2.71 12.34 -39.48
CA ASP A 239 -2.78 13.52 -40.38
C ASP A 239 -4.19 14.15 -40.45
N ARG A 240 -4.99 13.94 -39.41
CA ARG A 240 -6.34 14.45 -39.25
C ARG A 240 -6.36 15.22 -37.95
N GLU A 241 -7.04 16.36 -37.93
CA GLU A 241 -7.33 17.17 -36.74
C GLU A 241 -8.24 16.44 -35.73
N GLU A 242 -7.99 15.15 -35.48
CA GLU A 242 -8.70 14.38 -34.50
C GLU A 242 -8.23 14.79 -33.11
N LYS A 243 -9.23 15.16 -32.30
CA LYS A 243 -9.05 15.56 -30.92
C LYS A 243 -8.43 14.40 -30.14
N VAL A 244 -7.14 14.51 -29.80
CA VAL A 244 -6.44 13.57 -28.90
C VAL A 244 -7.33 13.19 -27.71
N VAL A 245 -7.64 11.89 -27.59
CA VAL A 245 -8.47 11.34 -26.52
C VAL A 245 -7.57 10.68 -25.49
N TYR A 246 -7.47 11.29 -24.31
CA TYR A 246 -6.71 10.70 -23.21
C TYR A 246 -7.55 9.66 -22.46
N PRO A 247 -6.96 8.52 -22.05
CA PRO A 247 -7.67 7.54 -21.25
C PRO A 247 -8.15 8.12 -19.91
N GLU A 248 -9.44 8.00 -19.62
CA GLU A 248 -10.09 8.63 -18.45
C GLU A 248 -9.44 8.23 -17.12
N HIS A 249 -9.02 6.97 -17.00
CA HIS A 249 -8.37 6.46 -15.80
C HIS A 249 -7.01 7.16 -15.54
N LEU A 250 -6.23 7.46 -16.59
CA LEU A 250 -4.96 8.19 -16.46
C LEU A 250 -5.20 9.66 -16.09
N VAL A 251 -6.19 10.29 -16.71
CA VAL A 251 -6.60 11.67 -16.37
C VAL A 251 -7.08 11.74 -14.92
N THR A 252 -7.83 10.74 -14.46
CA THR A 252 -8.27 10.64 -13.06
C THR A 252 -7.08 10.48 -12.12
N CYS A 253 -6.09 9.64 -12.47
CA CYS A 253 -4.85 9.54 -11.70
C CYS A 253 -4.10 10.87 -11.61
N LEU A 254 -3.95 11.58 -12.73
CA LEU A 254 -3.32 12.90 -12.75
C LEU A 254 -4.06 13.89 -11.84
N ARG A 255 -5.39 13.97 -11.95
CA ARG A 255 -6.20 14.84 -11.08
C ARG A 255 -5.99 14.52 -9.61
N LEU A 256 -5.98 13.25 -9.22
CA LEU A 256 -5.73 12.82 -7.85
C LEU A 256 -4.35 13.23 -7.34
N LEU A 257 -3.30 13.08 -8.15
CA LEU A 257 -1.94 13.51 -7.80
C LEU A 257 -1.82 15.03 -7.69
N LEU A 258 -2.47 15.78 -8.58
CA LEU A 258 -2.46 17.25 -8.53
C LEU A 258 -3.20 17.81 -7.30
N ARG A 259 -4.08 17.02 -6.66
CA ARG A 259 -4.70 17.38 -5.39
C ARG A 259 -3.74 17.36 -4.21
N THR A 260 -2.61 16.66 -4.32
CA THR A 260 -1.67 16.47 -3.20
C THR A 260 -0.43 17.35 -3.25
N VAL A 261 -0.18 18.05 -4.35
CA VAL A 261 0.99 18.94 -4.51
C VAL A 261 0.56 20.39 -4.61
N SER A 262 1.30 21.32 -4.01
CA SER A 262 1.05 22.76 -4.13
C SER A 262 1.29 23.23 -5.57
N THR A 263 2.48 22.92 -6.09
CA THR A 263 2.92 23.17 -7.46
C THR A 263 3.74 21.97 -7.91
N GLY A 264 3.48 21.47 -9.11
CA GLY A 264 4.28 20.38 -9.68
C GLY A 264 5.59 20.90 -10.28
N CYS A 265 6.64 20.11 -10.16
CA CYS A 265 7.90 20.34 -10.85
C CYS A 265 8.51 18.99 -11.27
N VAL A 266 9.37 19.05 -12.28
CA VAL A 266 10.18 17.92 -12.74
C VAL A 266 11.60 18.14 -12.26
N ARG A 267 12.15 17.18 -11.51
CA ARG A 267 13.55 17.28 -11.06
C ARG A 267 14.49 17.04 -12.23
N THR A 268 15.51 17.89 -12.34
CA THR A 268 16.58 17.68 -13.31
C THR A 268 17.59 16.69 -12.74
N PRO A 269 17.98 15.63 -13.49
CA PRO A 269 18.99 14.68 -13.03
C PRO A 269 20.27 15.37 -12.57
N GLU A 270 20.87 14.93 -11.46
CA GLU A 270 21.99 15.66 -10.82
C GLU A 270 23.16 15.96 -11.77
N HIS A 271 23.50 15.02 -12.65
CA HIS A 271 24.60 15.19 -13.60
C HIS A 271 24.35 16.30 -14.63
N ILE A 272 23.07 16.56 -14.97
CA ILE A 272 22.65 17.67 -15.82
C ILE A 272 22.54 18.94 -14.98
N ALA A 273 21.91 18.86 -13.80
CA ALA A 273 21.70 20.01 -12.92
C ALA A 273 23.02 20.67 -12.49
N ARG A 274 24.07 19.89 -12.21
CA ARG A 274 25.41 20.42 -11.89
C ARG A 274 26.06 21.18 -13.05
N ARG A 275 25.69 20.87 -14.30
CA ARG A 275 26.20 21.53 -15.51
C ARG A 275 25.38 22.75 -15.90
N SER A 276 24.05 22.66 -15.80
CA SER A 276 23.12 23.72 -16.22
C SER A 276 22.79 24.74 -15.12
N GLY A 277 22.99 24.39 -13.85
CA GLY A 277 22.53 25.17 -12.69
C GLY A 277 21.02 25.08 -12.44
N ILE A 278 20.28 24.31 -13.25
CA ILE A 278 18.83 24.15 -13.15
C ILE A 278 18.55 22.82 -12.44
N PHE A 279 17.97 22.89 -11.24
CA PHE A 279 17.69 21.71 -10.41
C PHE A 279 16.27 21.17 -10.61
N SER A 280 15.34 22.01 -11.05
CA SER A 280 13.96 21.64 -11.32
C SER A 280 13.35 22.55 -12.37
N MET A 281 12.44 22.01 -13.18
CA MET A 281 11.64 22.75 -14.15
C MET A 281 10.17 22.69 -13.76
N SER A 282 9.42 23.74 -14.06
CA SER A 282 7.97 23.73 -13.87
C SER A 282 7.30 22.72 -14.81
N LEU A 283 6.10 22.23 -14.46
CA LEU A 283 5.36 21.35 -15.37
C LEU A 283 4.98 22.08 -16.66
N TYR A 284 4.72 23.39 -16.60
CA TYR A 284 4.42 24.21 -17.77
C TYR A 284 5.56 24.22 -18.79
N GLU A 285 6.81 24.36 -18.32
CA GLU A 285 8.00 24.35 -19.20
C GLU A 285 8.25 22.96 -19.79
N ARG A 286 8.04 21.89 -19.02
CA ARG A 286 8.33 20.53 -19.47
C ARG A 286 7.22 19.91 -20.33
N TYR A 287 5.96 20.23 -20.03
CA TYR A 287 4.78 19.67 -20.69
C TYR A 287 3.80 20.79 -21.15
N PRO A 288 4.23 21.70 -22.06
CA PRO A 288 3.42 22.84 -22.47
C PRO A 288 2.14 22.44 -23.23
N SER A 289 2.19 21.36 -24.00
CA SER A 289 1.07 20.77 -24.73
C SER A 289 -0.05 20.33 -23.79
N LEU A 290 0.27 19.50 -22.78
CA LEU A 290 -0.68 19.03 -21.76
C LEU A 290 -1.28 20.20 -20.95
N ALA A 291 -0.48 21.24 -20.66
CA ALA A 291 -0.96 22.45 -20.01
C ALA A 291 -1.95 23.24 -20.90
N SER A 292 -1.61 23.46 -22.17
CA SER A 292 -2.47 24.18 -23.13
C SER A 292 -3.81 23.48 -23.39
N ARG A 293 -3.84 22.15 -23.27
CA ARG A 293 -5.06 21.32 -23.36
C ARG A 293 -5.86 21.25 -22.06
N ASN A 294 -5.49 22.03 -21.04
CA ASN A 294 -6.13 22.10 -19.72
C ASN A 294 -6.12 20.77 -18.93
N LEU A 295 -5.15 19.88 -19.18
CA LEU A 295 -4.95 18.70 -18.33
C LEU A 295 -4.26 19.04 -17.01
N ILE A 296 -3.42 20.08 -17.02
CA ILE A 296 -2.72 20.59 -15.85
C ILE A 296 -3.25 22.01 -15.58
N PRO A 297 -3.89 22.27 -14.43
CA PRO A 297 -4.33 23.62 -14.07
C PRO A 297 -3.14 24.59 -14.00
N PRO A 298 -3.30 25.86 -14.41
CA PRO A 298 -2.20 26.84 -14.39
C PRO A 298 -1.65 27.09 -12.97
N GLU A 299 -2.49 26.92 -11.95
CA GLU A 299 -2.15 27.03 -10.53
C GLU A 299 -1.33 25.83 -10.00
N ARG A 300 -1.27 24.72 -10.75
CA ARG A 300 -0.44 23.55 -10.44
C ARG A 300 0.75 23.40 -11.37
N SER A 301 0.70 24.00 -12.56
CA SER A 301 1.75 23.89 -13.57
C SER A 301 2.98 24.75 -13.29
N GLY A 302 2.86 25.71 -12.37
CA GLY A 302 3.89 26.72 -12.07
C GLY A 302 3.69 28.04 -12.84
N LEU A 303 2.68 28.13 -13.72
CA LEU A 303 2.35 29.36 -14.43
C LEU A 303 1.74 30.42 -13.51
N ARG A 304 0.96 29.99 -12.51
CA ARG A 304 0.36 30.84 -11.47
C ARG A 304 0.56 30.23 -10.09
N PRO A 305 0.61 31.04 -9.02
CA PRO A 305 0.58 30.53 -7.65
C PRO A 305 -0.71 29.74 -7.37
N ALA A 306 -0.59 28.69 -6.55
CA ALA A 306 -1.74 27.93 -6.08
C ALA A 306 -2.68 28.78 -5.21
N GLU A 307 -3.97 28.45 -5.26
CA GLU A 307 -4.99 29.11 -4.46
C GLU A 307 -4.74 28.88 -2.97
N LEU A 308 -5.00 29.89 -2.13
CA LEU A 308 -4.81 29.78 -0.68
C LEU A 308 -5.54 28.57 -0.09
N ARG A 309 -6.76 28.29 -0.56
CA ARG A 309 -7.55 27.10 -0.15
C ARG A 309 -6.78 25.79 -0.40
N HIS A 310 -6.11 25.68 -1.54
CA HIS A 310 -5.32 24.50 -1.89
C HIS A 310 -4.02 24.42 -1.11
N LEU A 311 -3.32 25.54 -0.93
CA LEU A 311 -2.14 25.61 -0.07
C LEU A 311 -2.48 25.15 1.36
N CYS A 312 -3.63 25.57 1.89
CA CYS A 312 -4.15 25.09 3.17
C CYS A 312 -4.42 23.58 3.16
N ARG A 313 -5.02 23.02 2.09
CA ARG A 313 -5.21 21.56 1.96
C ARG A 313 -3.89 20.82 2.06
N CYS A 314 -2.89 21.20 1.27
CA CYS A 314 -1.56 20.57 1.30
C CYS A 314 -0.94 20.66 2.70
N ARG A 315 -0.96 21.84 3.32
CA ARG A 315 -0.34 22.06 4.64
C ARG A 315 -1.05 21.31 5.77
N ILE A 316 -2.39 21.28 5.77
CA ILE A 316 -3.17 20.53 6.76
C ILE A 316 -2.93 19.03 6.60
N ARG A 317 -2.97 18.51 5.37
CA ARG A 317 -2.71 17.10 5.09
C ARG A 317 -1.28 16.70 5.48
N GLU A 318 -0.28 17.53 5.19
CA GLU A 318 1.10 17.31 5.62
C GLU A 318 1.18 17.23 7.16
N SER A 319 0.54 18.16 7.87
CA SER A 319 0.49 18.15 9.34
C SER A 319 -0.17 16.89 9.87
N LEU A 320 -1.30 16.47 9.30
CA LEU A 320 -1.97 15.22 9.67
C LEU A 320 -1.12 13.99 9.33
N ARG A 321 -0.42 13.99 8.19
CA ARG A 321 0.50 12.93 7.79
C ARG A 321 1.58 12.77 8.84
N THR A 322 2.31 13.83 9.18
CA THR A 322 3.40 13.81 10.18
C THR A 322 2.92 13.33 11.55
N ASN A 323 1.66 13.59 11.91
CA ASN A 323 1.07 13.17 13.18
C ASN A 323 0.36 11.80 13.13
N TRP A 324 0.53 11.00 12.06
CA TRP A 324 -0.14 9.70 11.89
C TRP A 324 -1.67 9.76 11.97
N ALA A 325 -2.21 10.89 11.54
CA ALA A 325 -3.63 11.21 11.63
C ALA A 325 -4.35 11.13 10.27
N LEU A 326 -3.69 10.74 9.18
CA LEU A 326 -4.37 10.50 7.90
C LEU A 326 -4.85 9.05 7.77
N PRO A 327 -6.04 8.79 7.19
CA PRO A 327 -7.10 9.77 6.90
C PRO A 327 -7.98 10.09 8.12
N HIS A 328 -7.91 9.31 9.20
CA HIS A 328 -8.89 9.30 10.30
C HIS A 328 -9.05 10.62 11.04
N GLY A 329 -7.95 11.32 11.29
CA GLY A 329 -7.91 12.63 11.92
C GLY A 329 -8.57 13.74 11.10
N ILE A 330 -8.82 13.55 9.80
CA ILE A 330 -9.66 14.49 9.03
C ILE A 330 -11.10 14.47 9.58
N LYS A 331 -11.59 13.29 9.96
CA LYS A 331 -12.97 13.13 10.46
C LYS A 331 -13.18 13.82 11.80
N THR A 332 -12.12 13.98 12.60
CA THR A 332 -12.17 14.61 13.93
C THR A 332 -12.03 16.14 13.89
N LEU A 333 -11.70 16.73 12.73
CA LEU A 333 -11.64 18.18 12.56
C LEU A 333 -13.03 18.80 12.71
N GLN A 334 -13.10 19.89 13.48
CA GLN A 334 -14.32 20.68 13.70
C GLN A 334 -14.55 21.66 12.54
N ILE A 335 -14.73 21.12 11.34
CA ILE A 335 -14.97 21.87 10.10
C ILE A 335 -16.11 21.23 9.30
N PRO A 336 -16.77 21.99 8.39
CA PRO A 336 -17.83 21.46 7.54
C PRO A 336 -17.44 20.19 6.78
N GLU A 337 -18.41 19.31 6.53
CA GLU A 337 -18.21 18.04 5.82
C GLU A 337 -17.63 18.23 4.41
N SER A 338 -18.05 19.27 3.68
CA SER A 338 -17.48 19.61 2.38
C SER A 338 -15.98 19.89 2.45
N LEU A 339 -15.51 20.57 3.50
CA LEU A 339 -14.07 20.81 3.72
C LEU A 339 -13.35 19.52 4.16
N ARG A 340 -14.00 18.66 4.95
CA ARG A 340 -13.43 17.33 5.28
C ARG A 340 -13.26 16.49 4.02
N ASN A 341 -14.25 16.45 3.13
CA ASN A 341 -14.19 15.73 1.85
C ASN A 341 -13.12 16.32 0.92
N TYR A 342 -12.96 17.65 0.92
CA TYR A 342 -11.89 18.33 0.18
C TYR A 342 -10.49 17.96 0.71
N LEU A 343 -10.30 17.94 2.03
CA LEU A 343 -9.05 17.51 2.67
C LEU A 343 -8.78 16.01 2.48
N ASP A 344 -9.82 15.19 2.40
CA ASP A 344 -9.74 13.73 2.21
C ASP A 344 -9.67 13.33 0.72
N LEU A 345 -9.45 14.30 -0.18
CA LEU A 345 -9.28 14.10 -1.63
C LEU A 345 -10.52 13.54 -2.36
N LEU A 346 -11.69 13.53 -1.70
CA LEU A 346 -12.94 13.03 -2.26
C LEU A 346 -13.62 14.07 -3.16
N GLN A 347 -13.32 15.36 -2.97
CA GLN A 347 -13.87 16.50 -3.72
C GLN A 347 -12.78 17.55 -4.03
N ASP A 348 -13.02 18.41 -5.02
CA ASP A 348 -12.24 19.64 -5.29
C ASP A 348 -13.08 20.89 -5.01
#